data_AF-X1JG74-F1
#
_entry.id   AF-X1JG74-F1
#
_cell.length_a   1.000
_cell.length_b   1.000
_cell.length_c   1.000
_cell.angle_alpha   90.00
_cell.angle_beta   90.00
_cell.angle_gamma   90.00
#
_symmetry.space_group_name_H-M   'P 1'
#
loop_
_entity.id
_entity.type
_entity.pdbx_description
1 polymer ?
#
loop_
_entity_poly.entity_id
_entity_poly.type
_entity_poly.pdbx_seq_one_letter_code
_entity_poly.pdbx_strand_id
1 'polypeptide(L)'
;MKIKIIIFFLILIAIFSISLKENYTTPKSSIYLLQLNGIINPITSQYVVGGIEDAEIEKAECLILQLDTPGGLDTSMRDIIKKMLNSSIPIIVYISPSGGRAASAG
;
A
#
# COMPACT_ATOMS: atom_id res chain seq x y z
N MET A 1 45.88 6.94 -36.19
CA MET A 1 45.46 5.89 -35.21
C MET A 1 44.74 6.51 -34.01
N LYS A 2 45.37 7.47 -33.31
CA LYS A 2 44.79 8.55 -32.48
C LYS A 2 43.25 8.65 -32.44
N ILE A 3 42.75 9.32 -33.47
CA ILE A 3 41.35 9.74 -33.62
C ILE A 3 40.37 8.57 -33.75
N LYS A 4 40.77 7.48 -34.42
CA LYS A 4 39.88 6.32 -34.67
C LYS A 4 39.60 5.55 -33.37
N ILE A 5 40.59 5.50 -32.47
CA ILE A 5 40.46 4.87 -31.14
C ILE A 5 39.49 5.67 -30.27
N ILE A 6 39.55 7.00 -30.33
CA ILE A 6 38.65 7.88 -29.56
C ILE A 6 37.20 7.73 -30.06
N ILE A 7 37.00 7.72 -31.38
CA ILE A 7 35.67 7.52 -31.98
C ILE A 7 35.09 6.15 -31.61
N PHE A 8 35.92 5.11 -31.62
CA PHE A 8 35.50 3.76 -31.22
C PHE A 8 35.03 3.71 -29.75
N PHE A 9 35.77 4.34 -28.84
CA PHE A 9 35.37 4.42 -27.43
C PHE A 9 34.09 5.24 -27.21
N LEU A 10 33.91 6.34 -27.95
CA LEU A 10 32.68 7.13 -27.90
C LEU A 10 31.46 6.34 -28.37
N ILE A 11 31.60 5.55 -29.44
CA ILE A 11 30.55 4.66 -29.93
C ILE A 11 30.26 3.57 -28.89
N LEU A 12 31.28 3.00 -28.25
CA LEU A 12 31.11 1.99 -27.22
C LEU A 12 30.35 2.53 -26.01
N ILE A 13 30.67 3.75 -25.56
CA ILE A 13 29.98 4.44 -24.46
C ILE A 13 28.53 4.76 -24.82
N ALA A 14 28.27 5.19 -26.06
CA ALA A 14 26.92 5.46 -26.53
C ALA A 14 26.06 4.18 -26.56
N ILE A 15 26.60 3.07 -27.05
CA ILE A 15 25.92 1.77 -27.06
C ILE A 15 25.67 1.26 -25.64
N PHE A 16 26.66 1.39 -24.75
CA PHE A 16 26.52 1.02 -23.34
C PHE A 16 25.43 1.85 -22.63
N SER A 17 25.36 3.15 -22.93
CA SER A 17 24.33 4.05 -22.36
C SER A 17 22.91 3.69 -22.83
N ILE A 18 22.75 3.23 -24.07
CA ILE A 18 21.47 2.76 -24.60
C ILE A 18 21.06 1.44 -23.92
N SER A 19 22.03 0.55 -23.63
CA SER A 19 21.76 -0.72 -22.94
C SER A 19 21.41 -0.56 -21.46
N LEU A 20 21.82 0.53 -20.82
CA LEU A 20 21.45 0.89 -19.44
C LEU A 20 20.09 1.60 -19.35
N LYS A 21 19.38 1.77 -20.47
CA LYS A 21 17.99 2.22 -20.44
C LYS A 21 17.14 1.05 -19.92
N GLU A 22 17.18 0.89 -18.60
CA GLU A 22 16.35 -0.05 -17.87
C GLU A 22 14.91 0.07 -18.36
N ASN A 23 14.28 -1.07 -18.59
CA ASN A 23 12.82 -1.13 -18.63
C ASN A 23 12.37 -0.75 -17.22
N TYR A 24 12.11 0.53 -16.99
CA TYR A 24 11.28 0.96 -15.87
C TYR A 24 9.91 0.34 -16.10
N THR A 25 9.74 -0.93 -15.74
CA THR A 25 8.45 -1.44 -15.29
C THR A 25 8.10 -0.52 -14.15
N THR A 26 7.27 0.49 -14.43
CA THR A 26 6.60 1.27 -13.40
C THR A 26 6.09 0.25 -12.40
N PRO A 27 6.59 0.26 -11.14
CA PRO A 27 6.09 -0.66 -10.14
C PRO A 27 4.58 -0.51 -10.16
N LYS A 28 3.87 -1.61 -10.40
CA LYS A 28 2.42 -1.60 -10.50
C LYS A 28 1.92 -1.28 -9.10
N SER A 29 1.68 0.01 -8.84
CA SER A 29 1.19 0.50 -7.56
C SER A 29 -0.15 -0.16 -7.27
N SER A 30 -0.17 -1.04 -6.29
CA SER A 30 -1.37 -1.72 -5.82
C SER A 30 -2.05 -0.87 -4.75
N ILE A 31 -3.38 -0.79 -4.82
CA ILE A 31 -4.21 -0.22 -3.75
C ILE A 31 -4.95 -1.38 -3.13
N TYR A 32 -4.81 -1.56 -1.82
CA TYR A 32 -5.50 -2.61 -1.09
C TYR A 32 -6.87 -2.12 -0.66
N LEU A 33 -7.89 -2.99 -0.78
CA LEU A 33 -9.24 -2.70 -0.30
C LEU A 33 -9.64 -3.76 0.72
N LEU A 34 -9.79 -3.33 1.97
CA LEU A 34 -10.43 -4.11 3.02
C LEU A 34 -11.86 -3.63 3.20
N GLN A 35 -12.78 -4.55 3.46
CA GLN A 35 -14.18 -4.24 3.72
C GLN A 35 -14.56 -4.75 5.10
N LEU A 36 -14.95 -3.84 5.99
CA LEU A 36 -15.47 -4.17 7.32
C LEU A 36 -16.91 -3.68 7.39
N ASN A 37 -17.84 -4.64 7.32
CA ASN A 37 -19.26 -4.42 7.59
C ASN A 37 -19.64 -5.18 8.88
N GLY A 38 -20.09 -4.44 9.89
CA GLY A 38 -20.59 -5.01 11.15
C GLY A 38 -19.76 -4.63 12.36
N ILE A 39 -19.85 -5.45 13.41
CA ILE A 39 -19.34 -5.14 14.75
C ILE A 39 -17.81 -5.26 14.80
N ILE A 40 -17.15 -4.32 15.48
CA ILE A 40 -15.72 -4.42 15.80
C ILE A 40 -15.51 -5.42 16.94
N ASN A 41 -14.89 -6.56 16.62
CA ASN A 41 -14.61 -7.65 17.54
C ASN A 41 -13.21 -8.25 17.28
N PRO A 42 -12.77 -9.28 18.04
CA PRO A 42 -11.43 -9.84 17.87
C PRO A 42 -11.17 -10.41 16.48
N ILE A 43 -12.20 -10.96 15.82
CA ILE A 43 -12.09 -11.54 14.47
C ILE A 43 -11.89 -10.43 13.44
N THR A 44 -12.71 -9.37 13.47
CA THR A 44 -12.56 -8.25 12.53
C THR A 44 -11.27 -7.48 12.79
N SER A 45 -10.81 -7.40 14.04
CA SER A 45 -9.50 -6.82 14.39
C SER A 45 -8.37 -7.60 13.72
N GLN A 46 -8.34 -8.94 13.87
CA GLN A 46 -7.34 -9.77 13.21
C GLN A 46 -7.38 -9.65 11.67
N TYR A 47 -8.58 -9.57 11.09
CA TYR A 47 -8.75 -9.34 9.65
C TYR A 47 -8.12 -8.02 9.20
N VAL A 48 -8.42 -6.91 9.89
CA VAL A 48 -7.86 -5.59 9.54
C VAL A 48 -6.37 -5.54 9.77
N VAL A 49 -5.88 -6.08 10.89
CA VAL A 49 -4.44 -6.10 11.21
C VAL A 49 -3.66 -6.90 10.17
N GLY A 50 -4.11 -8.11 9.83
CA GLY A 50 -3.48 -8.94 8.81
C GLY A 50 -3.53 -8.31 7.43
N GLY A 51 -4.67 -7.70 7.06
CA GLY A 51 -4.76 -7.00 5.77
C GLY A 51 -3.85 -5.77 5.66
N ILE A 52 -3.57 -5.08 6.76
CA ILE A 52 -2.53 -4.02 6.80
C ILE A 52 -1.15 -4.64 6.62
N GLU A 53 -0.83 -5.74 7.30
CA GLU A 53 0.46 -6.43 7.15
C GLU A 53 0.71 -6.89 5.71
N ASP A 54 -0.29 -7.48 5.06
CA ASP A 54 -0.21 -7.91 3.68
C ASP A 54 0.06 -6.73 2.73
N ALA A 55 -0.62 -5.60 2.95
CA ALA A 55 -0.43 -4.39 2.14
C ALA A 55 0.97 -3.77 2.33
N GLU A 56 1.53 -3.85 3.54
CA GLU A 56 2.89 -3.40 3.83
C GLU A 56 3.96 -4.29 3.19
N ILE A 57 3.80 -5.61 3.27
CA ILE A 57 4.71 -6.60 2.65
C ILE A 57 4.80 -6.35 1.15
N GLU A 58 3.67 -6.09 0.51
CA GLU A 58 3.55 -5.85 -0.93
C GLU A 58 3.87 -4.40 -1.33
N LYS A 59 4.24 -3.55 -0.35
CA LYS A 59 4.57 -2.12 -0.55
C LYS A 59 3.48 -1.40 -1.35
N ALA A 60 2.23 -1.64 -0.97
CA ALA A 60 1.08 -0.99 -1.58
C ALA A 60 1.20 0.53 -1.48
N GLU A 61 0.63 1.23 -2.46
CA GLU A 61 0.58 2.69 -2.48
C GLU A 61 -0.24 3.21 -1.29
N CYS A 62 -1.35 2.52 -0.99
CA CYS A 62 -2.17 2.75 0.19
C CYS A 62 -3.11 1.57 0.44
N LEU A 63 -3.73 1.57 1.62
CA LEU A 63 -4.85 0.70 1.96
C LEU A 63 -6.11 1.54 2.17
N ILE A 64 -7.20 1.13 1.53
CA ILE A 64 -8.55 1.64 1.77
C ILE A 64 -9.26 0.64 2.68
N LEU A 65 -9.64 1.10 3.88
CA LEU A 65 -10.56 0.39 4.75
C LEU A 65 -11.97 0.95 4.51
N GLN A 66 -12.74 0.27 3.69
CA GLN A 66 -14.16 0.55 3.55
C GLN A 66 -14.90 0.08 4.81
N LEU A 67 -15.61 0.99 5.47
CA LEU A 67 -16.16 0.77 6.80
C LEU A 67 -17.66 1.10 6.88
N ASP A 68 -18.42 0.17 7.45
CA ASP A 68 -19.77 0.39 7.96
C ASP A 68 -19.94 -0.40 9.27
N THR A 69 -19.94 0.30 10.41
CA THR A 69 -19.95 -0.33 11.73
C THR A 69 -20.81 0.44 12.73
N PRO A 70 -21.61 -0.28 13.56
CA PRO A 70 -22.23 0.31 14.75
C PRO A 70 -21.25 0.52 15.91
N GLY A 71 -19.98 0.09 15.76
CA GLY A 71 -18.97 0.06 16.81
C GLY A 71 -18.71 -1.35 17.32
N GLY A 72 -18.17 -1.46 18.53
CA GLY A 72 -17.79 -2.74 19.11
C GLY A 72 -16.87 -2.60 20.31
N LEU A 73 -15.99 -3.58 20.50
CA LEU A 73 -15.12 -3.66 21.68
C LEU A 73 -13.94 -2.68 21.61
N ASP A 74 -13.70 -1.96 22.70
CA ASP A 74 -12.56 -1.02 22.85
C ASP A 74 -11.20 -1.72 22.66
N THR A 75 -11.04 -2.95 23.14
CA THR A 75 -9.80 -3.72 22.95
C THR A 75 -9.51 -3.97 21.47
N SER A 76 -10.50 -4.47 20.73
CA SER A 76 -10.38 -4.72 19.29
C SER A 76 -10.16 -3.43 18.50
N MET A 77 -10.82 -2.34 18.87
CA MET A 77 -10.56 -1.01 18.29
C MET A 77 -9.12 -0.56 18.55
N ARG A 78 -8.62 -0.68 19.78
CA ARG A 78 -7.24 -0.28 20.13
C ARG A 78 -6.20 -1.09 19.36
N ASP A 79 -6.44 -2.37 19.12
CA ASP A 79 -5.55 -3.21 18.31
C ASP A 79 -5.47 -2.68 16.87
N ILE A 80 -6.63 -2.38 16.25
CA ILE A 80 -6.70 -1.79 14.91
C ILE A 80 -5.99 -0.43 14.87
N ILE A 81 -6.31 0.48 15.79
CA ILE A 81 -5.70 1.83 15.83
C ILE A 81 -4.20 1.76 16.04
N LYS A 82 -3.70 0.90 16.93
CA LYS A 82 -2.27 0.70 17.11
C LYS A 82 -1.60 0.23 15.83
N LYS A 83 -2.20 -0.72 15.10
CA LYS A 83 -1.65 -1.17 13.82
C LYS A 83 -1.67 -0.06 12.78
N MET A 84 -2.76 0.71 12.68
CA MET A 84 -2.87 1.83 11.74
C MET A 84 -1.83 2.92 12.00
N LEU A 85 -1.64 3.31 13.27
CA LEU A 85 -0.67 4.35 13.66
C LEU A 85 0.79 3.95 13.44
N ASN A 86 1.09 2.65 13.41
CA ASN A 86 2.42 2.12 13.14
C ASN A 86 2.62 1.74 11.67
N SER A 87 1.63 2.01 10.79
CA SER A 87 1.71 1.56 9.42
C SER A 87 2.78 2.29 8.62
N SER A 88 3.50 1.55 7.78
CA SER A 88 4.49 2.10 6.84
C SER A 88 3.86 2.63 5.53
N ILE A 89 2.57 2.38 5.32
CA ILE A 89 1.82 2.85 4.16
C ILE A 89 0.64 3.75 4.61
N PRO A 90 0.15 4.66 3.74
CA PRO A 90 -1.06 5.42 4.02
C PRO A 90 -2.29 4.50 4.17
N ILE A 91 -3.10 4.75 5.20
CA ILE A 91 -4.40 4.08 5.40
C ILE A 91 -5.52 5.11 5.30
N ILE A 92 -6.49 4.82 4.44
CA ILE A 92 -7.66 5.66 4.15
C ILE A 92 -8.89 4.92 4.68
N VAL A 93 -9.58 5.50 5.65
CA VAL A 93 -10.89 4.99 6.09
C VAL A 93 -11.97 5.61 5.24
N TYR A 94 -12.79 4.78 4.58
CA TYR A 94 -13.85 5.21 3.68
C TYR A 94 -15.20 4.70 4.16
N ILE A 95 -16.05 5.60 4.67
CA ILE A 95 -17.39 5.24 5.15
C ILE A 95 -18.30 5.01 3.96
N SER A 96 -18.68 3.75 3.72
CA SER A 96 -19.42 3.34 2.53
C SER A 96 -20.10 1.99 2.74
N PRO A 97 -21.24 1.72 2.08
CA PRO A 97 -21.89 2.55 1.05
C PRO A 97 -22.63 3.76 1.62
N SER A 98 -23.28 4.54 0.75
CA SER A 98 -24.20 5.60 1.18
C SER A 98 -25.17 5.08 2.24
N GLY A 99 -25.24 5.76 3.39
CA GLY A 99 -26.00 5.33 4.56
C GLY A 99 -25.21 4.49 5.57
N GLY A 100 -23.99 4.08 5.23
CA GLY A 100 -23.05 3.47 6.16
C GLY A 100 -22.57 4.46 7.21
N ARG A 101 -22.03 3.93 8.31
CA ARG A 101 -21.60 4.74 9.47
C ARG A 101 -20.29 4.25 10.07
N ALA A 102 -19.56 5.17 10.69
CA ALA A 102 -18.53 4.89 11.68
C ALA A 102 -19.05 5.38 13.03
N ALA A 103 -19.54 4.46 13.86
CA ALA A 103 -20.12 4.78 15.17
C ALA A 103 -19.31 4.17 16.31
N SER A 104 -19.26 4.87 17.45
CA SER A 104 -18.60 4.44 18.68
C SER A 104 -17.13 4.08 18.50
N ALA A 105 -16.83 2.81 18.24
CA ALA A 105 -15.48 2.30 18.06
C ALA A 105 -15.00 2.37 16.59
N GLY A 106 -15.91 2.68 15.66
CA GLY A 106 -15.63 2.86 14.24
C GLY A 106 -15.08 4.23 13.89
#